data_AF-A0AAD4JIH1-F1
#
_entry.id   AF-A0AAD4JIH1-F1
#
_cell.length_a   1.000
_cell.length_b   1.000
_cell.length_c   1.000
_cell.angle_alpha   90.00
_cell.angle_beta   90.00
_cell.angle_gamma   90.00
#
_symmetry.space_group_name_H-M   'P 1'
#
loop_
_entity.id
_entity.type
_entity.pdbx_description
1 polymer ?
#
loop_
_entity_poly.entity_id
_entity_poly.type
_entity_poly.pdbx_seq_one_letter_code
_entity_poly.pdbx_strand_id
1 'polypeptide(L)'
;MSSSSVTTFPPNPSSSSTIPRASTLKYGLNKPQAASFRRLHSHTDVSLRVANERAEASPDATSERSEADKIVDGMDFGELCNEFECISSPLVESTARQLVRDILQLRQGNRALGSYAVSVKYKDPVRSFTGRDKYKRQLWATDALENPTVSVQQMVMLSTSELNIKWTLRGKPKSPIFTIGGDLIIKVNSKFTLNQISGQVVEHQESWDLSQSSLVAQAYFWASRRLFATVEAGKDVSDSIKDVSQRMTKENKNVEMYPDPTGDPTKFFQRDDGFQRDFYQVALFLAVVYFVVQFLQTTL
;
A
#
# COMPACT_ATOMS: atom_id res chain seq x y z
N MET A 1 -63.36 5.95 38.76
CA MET A 1 -62.39 4.97 38.24
C MET A 1 -61.07 5.74 38.14
N SER A 2 -60.35 6.02 39.23
CA SER A 2 -59.54 5.09 40.07
C SER A 2 -58.48 4.41 39.18
N SER A 3 -57.15 4.55 39.32
CA SER A 3 -56.21 5.02 40.35
C SER A 3 -54.92 5.48 39.61
N SER A 4 -54.19 6.56 39.95
CA SER A 4 -53.26 6.79 41.09
C SER A 4 -52.20 5.68 41.25
N SER A 5 -50.92 5.93 40.96
CA SER A 5 -49.84 6.23 41.94
C SER A 5 -48.54 6.60 41.15
N VAL A 6 -47.76 7.70 41.31
CA VAL A 6 -46.94 8.28 42.43
C VAL A 6 -46.23 7.17 43.24
N THR A 7 -44.93 7.09 43.54
CA THR A 7 -43.82 8.02 43.88
C THR A 7 -42.58 7.08 43.96
N THR A 8 -41.29 7.40 43.72
CA THR A 8 -40.30 8.04 44.63
C THR A 8 -38.88 7.59 44.18
N PHE A 9 -37.89 8.49 44.15
CA PHE A 9 -36.43 8.23 44.19
C PHE A 9 -35.92 8.44 45.65
N PRO A 10 -34.63 8.27 46.00
CA PRO A 10 -33.61 7.21 45.84
C PRO A 10 -33.17 6.71 47.27
N PRO A 11 -31.99 6.14 47.63
CA PRO A 11 -30.60 6.59 47.36
C PRO A 11 -29.53 5.48 47.12
N ASN A 12 -28.31 5.94 46.78
CA ASN A 12 -27.03 5.21 46.83
C ASN A 12 -26.76 4.55 48.19
N PRO A 13 -26.00 3.44 48.20
CA PRO A 13 -25.01 3.21 49.24
C PRO A 13 -23.59 3.06 48.68
N SER A 14 -22.71 3.90 49.23
CA SER A 14 -21.27 3.70 49.29
C SER A 14 -20.92 2.41 50.03
N SER A 15 -20.00 1.61 49.50
CA SER A 15 -19.18 0.69 50.30
C SER A 15 -17.71 0.86 49.95
N SER A 16 -16.99 1.32 50.96
CA SER A 16 -15.53 1.34 51.12
C SER A 16 -14.95 -0.07 51.27
N SER A 17 -13.61 -0.10 51.39
CA SER A 17 -12.71 -1.22 51.74
C SER A 17 -12.10 -1.98 50.55
N THR A 18 -10.81 -2.34 50.50
CA THR A 18 -9.65 -2.08 51.34
C THR A 18 -8.41 -2.55 50.57
N ILE A 19 -7.31 -1.81 50.70
CA ILE A 19 -5.95 -2.18 50.27
C ILE A 19 -5.50 -3.48 50.95
N PRO A 20 -4.87 -4.43 50.24
CA PRO A 20 -3.87 -5.29 50.86
C PRO A 20 -2.47 -4.83 50.46
N ARG A 21 -1.70 -4.60 51.52
CA ARG A 21 -0.32 -4.20 51.60
C ARG A 21 0.60 -5.38 51.25
N ALA A 22 1.75 -5.00 50.70
CA ALA A 22 2.94 -5.78 50.40
C ALA A 22 3.25 -6.98 51.31
N SER A 23 3.69 -8.07 50.68
CA SER A 23 4.60 -9.06 51.27
C SER A 23 5.98 -8.92 50.63
N THR A 24 6.89 -8.35 51.41
CA THR A 24 8.34 -8.40 51.28
C THR A 24 8.87 -9.84 51.25
N LEU A 25 9.78 -10.13 50.32
CA LEU A 25 10.79 -11.17 50.51
C LEU A 25 12.17 -10.59 50.23
N LYS A 26 12.97 -10.58 51.29
CA LYS A 26 14.32 -10.05 51.42
C LYS A 26 15.30 -10.95 50.66
N TYR A 27 16.29 -10.36 49.98
CA TYR A 27 17.64 -10.93 49.93
C TYR A 27 18.70 -9.82 49.78
N GLY A 28 19.65 -9.83 50.73
CA GLY A 28 21.08 -9.68 50.44
C GLY A 28 21.64 -8.29 50.15
N LEU A 29 21.95 -7.56 51.21
CA LEU A 29 22.89 -6.43 51.23
C LEU A 29 24.33 -6.94 51.01
N ASN A 30 25.09 -6.36 50.07
CA ASN A 30 26.55 -6.30 50.18
C ASN A 30 27.11 -5.02 49.53
N LYS A 31 28.00 -4.36 50.27
CA LYS A 31 28.62 -3.04 50.06
C LYS A 31 29.69 -3.04 48.94
N PRO A 32 30.18 -1.86 48.51
CA PRO A 32 30.92 -1.67 47.27
C PRO A 32 32.44 -1.83 47.43
N GLN A 33 33.09 -2.21 46.33
CA GLN A 33 34.53 -2.00 46.14
C GLN A 33 34.78 -1.32 44.80
N ALA A 34 35.59 -0.27 44.87
CA ALA A 34 36.05 0.54 43.76
C ALA A 34 36.92 -0.27 42.79
N ALA A 35 36.67 -0.11 41.50
CA ALA A 35 37.66 -0.41 40.46
C ALA A 35 37.56 0.65 39.37
N SER A 36 38.69 1.32 39.18
CA SER A 36 38.99 2.36 38.22
C SER A 36 38.76 1.90 36.78
N PHE A 37 37.98 2.65 36.01
CA PHE A 37 38.08 2.64 34.55
C PHE A 37 38.19 4.07 34.05
N ARG A 38 39.40 4.38 33.57
CA ARG A 38 39.78 5.64 32.92
C ARG A 38 38.90 5.86 31.68
N ARG A 39 38.03 6.87 31.72
CA ARG A 39 37.50 7.50 30.50
C ARG A 39 38.53 8.52 30.01
N LEU A 40 39.13 8.27 28.84
CA LEU A 40 39.67 9.36 28.05
C LEU A 40 38.48 10.15 27.48
N HIS A 41 38.24 11.33 28.03
CA HIS A 41 37.47 12.38 27.35
C HIS A 41 38.47 13.24 26.58
N SER A 42 38.47 13.09 25.26
CA SER A 42 39.08 14.07 24.37
C SER A 42 38.16 15.28 24.34
N HIS A 43 38.50 16.30 25.13
CA HIS A 43 37.91 17.63 25.03
C HIS A 43 38.43 18.29 23.75
N THR A 44 37.56 18.43 22.76
CA THR A 44 37.73 19.43 21.70
C THR A 44 36.91 20.64 22.12
N ASP A 45 37.58 21.62 22.72
CA ASP A 45 37.00 22.92 23.02
C ASP A 45 36.78 23.68 21.70
N VAL A 46 35.56 23.63 21.19
CA VAL A 46 35.13 24.51 20.09
C VAL A 46 34.50 25.76 20.71
N SER A 47 35.28 26.83 20.71
CA SER A 47 34.85 28.17 21.12
C SER A 47 33.77 28.69 20.15
N LEU A 48 32.53 28.74 20.62
CA LEU A 48 31.39 29.33 19.91
C LEU A 48 31.53 30.86 19.95
N ARG A 49 32.21 31.44 18.96
CA ARG A 49 32.15 32.88 18.69
C ARG A 49 30.89 33.16 17.88
N VAL A 50 29.95 33.90 18.46
CA VAL A 50 28.79 34.45 17.78
C VAL A 50 29.28 35.56 16.84
N ALA A 51 29.42 35.22 15.56
CA ALA A 51 29.54 36.21 14.49
C ALA A 51 28.13 36.56 14.02
N ASN A 52 27.70 37.78 14.33
CA ASN A 52 26.50 38.39 13.77
C ASN A 52 26.83 38.85 12.35
N GLU A 53 26.86 37.91 11.40
CA GLU A 53 26.91 38.23 9.98
C GLU A 53 25.49 38.08 9.42
N ARG A 54 24.87 39.23 9.15
CA ARG A 54 23.77 39.33 8.19
C ARG A 54 24.32 38.87 6.83
N ALA A 55 24.28 37.56 6.61
CA ALA A 55 24.33 37.01 5.28
C ALA A 55 22.98 37.34 4.63
N GLU A 56 22.98 38.37 3.79
CA GLU A 56 21.96 38.53 2.77
C GLU A 56 21.93 37.23 1.96
N ALA A 57 20.95 36.38 2.24
CA ALA A 57 20.71 35.17 1.50
C ALA A 57 20.30 35.59 0.07
N SER A 58 21.29 35.56 -0.82
CA SER A 58 21.10 35.62 -2.26
C SER A 58 20.00 34.63 -2.68
N PRO A 59 18.98 35.05 -3.45
CA PRO A 59 17.93 34.17 -3.90
C PRO A 59 18.41 33.42 -5.13
N ASP A 60 19.42 32.57 -4.99
CA ASP A 60 19.86 31.73 -6.12
C ASP A 60 20.33 30.36 -5.67
N ALA A 61 19.36 29.60 -5.18
CA ALA A 61 19.40 28.15 -5.21
C ALA A 61 18.10 27.67 -5.85
N THR A 62 17.87 28.06 -7.11
CA THR A 62 16.91 27.35 -7.96
C THR A 62 17.47 25.95 -8.26
N SER A 63 17.33 25.04 -7.30
CA SER A 63 17.01 23.66 -7.67
C SER A 63 15.77 23.79 -8.55
N GLU A 64 15.93 23.55 -9.85
CA GLU A 64 14.83 23.61 -10.82
C GLU A 64 13.73 22.65 -10.33
N ARG A 65 12.76 23.19 -9.57
CA ARG A 65 11.57 22.44 -9.14
C ARG A 65 10.92 21.90 -10.40
N SER A 66 10.57 20.62 -10.38
CA SER A 66 10.03 19.96 -11.57
C SER A 66 8.76 20.66 -12.04
N GLU A 67 8.47 20.66 -13.34
CA GLU A 67 7.23 21.27 -13.87
C GLU A 67 5.99 20.71 -13.18
N ALA A 68 6.01 19.43 -12.83
CA ALA A 68 4.94 18.80 -12.04
C ALA A 68 4.80 19.43 -10.65
N ASP A 69 5.90 19.76 -9.97
CA ASP A 69 5.85 20.42 -8.66
C ASP A 69 5.23 21.83 -8.79
N LYS A 70 5.58 22.58 -9.83
CA LYS A 70 5.00 23.91 -10.09
C LYS A 70 3.49 23.82 -10.37
N ILE A 71 3.06 22.82 -11.14
CA ILE A 71 1.64 22.58 -11.43
C ILE A 71 0.90 22.20 -10.16
N VAL A 72 1.44 21.28 -9.36
CA VAL A 72 0.81 20.82 -8.10
C VAL A 72 0.74 21.95 -7.06
N ASP A 73 1.76 22.80 -6.98
CA ASP A 73 1.79 23.93 -6.05
C ASP A 73 0.80 25.03 -6.46
N GLY A 74 0.54 25.19 -7.77
CA GLY A 74 -0.45 26.13 -8.31
C GLY A 74 -1.87 25.57 -8.43
N MET A 75 -2.09 24.28 -8.13
CA MET A 75 -3.42 23.69 -8.11
C MET A 75 -4.17 24.14 -6.86
N ASP A 76 -5.31 24.80 -7.05
CA ASP A 76 -6.26 25.06 -5.98
C ASP A 76 -6.92 23.74 -5.56
N PHE A 77 -6.80 23.41 -4.28
CA PHE A 77 -7.36 22.19 -3.69
C PHE A 77 -8.86 22.34 -3.35
N GLY A 78 -9.44 23.51 -3.68
CA GLY A 78 -10.63 24.03 -3.02
C GLY A 78 -10.28 24.54 -1.62
N GLU A 79 -11.28 25.03 -0.88
CA GLU A 79 -11.12 25.35 0.55
C GLU A 79 -10.87 24.05 1.35
N LEU A 80 -9.63 23.56 1.39
CA LEU A 80 -9.22 22.44 2.24
C LEU A 80 -9.33 22.77 3.73
N CYS A 81 -9.27 24.05 4.06
CA CYS A 81 -9.52 24.57 5.38
C CYS A 81 -10.28 25.89 5.24
N ASN A 82 -11.35 26.04 6.00
CA ASN A 82 -11.88 27.35 6.33
C ASN A 82 -11.07 27.91 7.53
N GLU A 83 -11.23 29.19 7.87
CA GLU A 83 -10.54 29.90 8.96
C GLU A 83 -10.72 29.23 10.35
N PHE A 84 -11.64 28.26 10.47
CA PHE A 84 -11.97 27.56 11.72
C PHE A 84 -12.03 26.03 11.63
N GLU A 85 -11.94 25.42 10.44
CA GLU A 85 -12.04 23.95 10.29
C GLU A 85 -11.32 23.47 9.02
N CYS A 86 -10.37 22.55 9.20
CA CYS A 86 -9.73 21.84 8.10
C CYS A 86 -10.53 20.60 7.70
N ILE A 87 -10.85 20.50 6.42
CA ILE A 87 -11.45 19.30 5.82
C ILE A 87 -10.48 18.12 5.92
N SER A 88 -9.16 18.33 5.82
CA SER A 88 -8.18 17.24 5.86
C SER A 88 -6.95 17.53 6.72
N SER A 89 -6.30 16.48 7.24
CA SER A 89 -5.05 16.62 8.01
C SER A 89 -3.84 16.95 7.10
N PRO A 90 -2.78 17.60 7.63
CA PRO A 90 -1.59 17.94 6.83
C PRO A 90 -0.93 16.73 6.15
N LEU A 91 -1.01 15.55 6.79
CA LEU A 91 -0.50 14.29 6.21
C LEU A 91 -1.32 13.86 4.98
N VAL A 92 -2.65 13.94 5.07
CA VAL A 92 -3.55 13.65 3.95
C VAL A 92 -3.28 14.58 2.77
N GLU A 93 -3.09 15.88 3.04
CA GLU A 93 -2.75 16.86 2.01
C GLU A 93 -1.41 16.55 1.34
N SER A 94 -0.38 16.22 2.13
CA SER A 94 0.93 15.85 1.60
C SER A 94 0.86 14.63 0.68
N THR A 95 0.04 13.64 1.04
CA THR A 95 -0.22 12.46 0.22
C THR A 95 -0.98 12.84 -1.05
N ALA A 96 -2.00 13.70 -0.98
CA ALA A 96 -2.75 14.15 -2.15
C ALA A 96 -1.82 14.81 -3.18
N ARG A 97 -0.96 15.74 -2.73
CA ARG A 97 0.07 16.37 -3.57
C ARG A 97 1.00 15.35 -4.22
N GLN A 98 1.46 14.38 -3.44
CA GLN A 98 2.34 13.32 -3.94
C GLN A 98 1.64 12.44 -4.99
N LEU A 99 0.36 12.10 -4.79
CA LEU A 99 -0.42 11.32 -5.75
C LEU A 99 -0.57 12.06 -7.08
N VAL A 100 -0.84 13.37 -7.04
CA VAL A 100 -0.90 14.20 -8.26
C VAL A 100 0.44 14.22 -8.99
N ARG A 101 1.56 14.38 -8.27
CA ARG A 101 2.91 14.33 -8.88
C ARG A 101 3.18 12.98 -9.54
N ASP A 102 2.80 11.89 -8.86
CA ASP A 102 2.96 10.53 -9.39
C ASP A 102 2.11 10.30 -10.64
N ILE A 103 0.91 10.89 -10.71
CA ILE A 103 0.02 10.85 -11.88
C ILE A 103 0.59 11.66 -13.05
N LEU A 104 0.97 12.92 -12.82
CA LEU A 104 1.51 13.83 -13.85
C LEU A 104 2.77 13.27 -14.50
N GLN A 105 3.66 12.66 -13.71
CA GLN A 105 4.92 12.09 -14.20
C GLN A 105 4.79 10.64 -14.68
N LEU A 106 3.60 10.03 -14.61
CA LEU A 106 3.39 8.61 -14.90
C LEU A 106 4.43 7.71 -14.21
N ARG A 107 4.75 8.02 -12.95
CA ARG A 107 5.94 7.49 -12.26
C ARG A 107 5.86 5.96 -12.12
N GLN A 108 6.96 5.28 -12.48
CA GLN A 108 7.08 3.81 -12.45
C GLN A 108 8.30 3.36 -11.70
N GLY A 109 8.17 2.24 -10.97
CA GLY A 109 9.24 1.67 -10.16
C GLY A 109 9.62 2.51 -8.92
N ASN A 110 9.63 3.84 -9.05
CA ASN A 110 9.97 4.82 -8.01
C ASN A 110 8.75 5.59 -7.47
N ARG A 111 7.55 5.00 -7.56
CA ARG A 111 6.34 5.61 -6.99
C ARG A 111 6.50 5.72 -5.46
N ALA A 112 5.91 6.73 -4.83
CA ALA A 112 5.99 6.92 -3.39
C ALA A 112 5.17 5.86 -2.63
N LEU A 113 5.72 4.65 -2.48
CA LEU A 113 5.02 3.52 -1.84
C LEU A 113 4.64 3.80 -0.38
N GLY A 114 5.33 4.74 0.27
CA GLY A 114 5.00 5.20 1.63
C GLY A 114 3.62 5.86 1.72
N SER A 115 3.10 6.40 0.61
CA SER A 115 1.76 6.97 0.50
C SER A 115 0.65 5.91 0.47
N TYR A 116 0.98 4.64 0.26
CA TYR A 116 0.01 3.54 0.23
C TYR A 116 0.14 2.65 1.46
N ALA A 117 -1.00 2.31 2.07
CA ALA A 117 -1.05 1.34 3.15
C ALA A 117 -0.55 -0.04 2.67
N VAL A 118 0.03 -0.83 3.57
CA VAL A 118 0.58 -2.15 3.23
C VAL A 118 -0.46 -3.04 2.54
N SER A 119 -1.70 -3.02 3.03
CA SER A 119 -2.85 -3.77 2.52
C SER A 119 -3.82 -2.91 1.69
N VAL A 120 -3.30 -1.89 0.98
CA VAL A 120 -4.14 -1.04 0.11
C VAL A 120 -4.92 -1.89 -0.88
N LYS A 121 -6.21 -1.59 -1.04
CA LYS A 121 -7.08 -2.24 -2.02
C LYS A 121 -7.17 -1.39 -3.27
N TYR A 122 -6.93 -1.97 -4.42
CA TYR A 122 -7.12 -1.34 -5.71
C TYR A 122 -8.27 -2.01 -6.45
N LYS A 123 -9.10 -1.19 -7.11
CA LYS A 123 -10.18 -1.67 -7.96
C LYS A 123 -10.37 -0.76 -9.17
N ASP A 124 -10.44 -1.36 -10.34
CA ASP A 124 -10.94 -0.75 -11.56
C ASP A 124 -11.96 -1.69 -12.23
N PRO A 125 -12.58 -1.31 -13.37
CA PRO A 125 -13.59 -2.14 -14.02
C PRO A 125 -13.11 -3.51 -14.52
N VAL A 126 -11.80 -3.75 -14.60
CA VAL A 126 -11.21 -4.96 -15.23
C VAL A 126 -10.38 -5.77 -14.23
N ARG A 127 -9.78 -5.12 -13.23
CA ARG A 127 -8.83 -5.71 -12.28
C ARG A 127 -9.07 -5.17 -10.88
N SER A 128 -8.92 -6.05 -9.91
CA SER A 128 -8.73 -5.68 -8.51
C SER A 128 -7.48 -6.38 -7.96
N PHE A 129 -6.82 -5.75 -6.99
CA PHE A 129 -5.72 -6.36 -6.25
C PHE A 129 -5.61 -5.77 -4.85
N THR A 130 -4.85 -6.44 -3.99
CA THR A 130 -4.52 -5.93 -2.65
C THR A 130 -3.01 -5.93 -2.47
N GLY A 131 -2.48 -4.90 -1.82
CA GLY A 131 -1.08 -4.79 -1.45
C GLY A 131 -0.35 -3.67 -2.18
N ARG A 132 0.46 -2.89 -1.45
CA ARG A 132 1.20 -1.75 -2.03
C ARG A 132 2.29 -2.15 -3.01
N ASP A 133 2.85 -3.35 -2.88
CA ASP A 133 3.94 -3.80 -3.77
C ASP A 133 3.52 -3.90 -5.24
N LYS A 134 2.22 -4.10 -5.50
CA LYS A 134 1.66 -4.14 -6.85
C LYS A 134 1.75 -2.79 -7.56
N TYR A 135 1.87 -1.68 -6.83
CA TYR A 135 2.09 -0.34 -7.39
C TYR A 135 3.51 -0.11 -7.93
N LYS A 136 4.46 -1.02 -7.67
CA LYS A 136 5.81 -0.98 -8.26
C LYS A 136 5.81 -1.39 -9.73
N ARG A 137 4.78 -2.10 -10.18
CA ARG A 137 4.71 -2.67 -11.51
C ARG A 137 4.52 -1.59 -12.57
N GLN A 138 4.90 -1.93 -13.80
CA GLN A 138 4.74 -1.04 -14.94
C GLN A 138 3.28 -0.66 -15.14
N LEU A 139 3.02 0.59 -15.55
CA LEU A 139 1.67 1.06 -15.84
C LEU A 139 1.25 0.58 -17.23
N TRP A 140 -0.02 0.19 -17.36
CA TRP A 140 -0.60 -0.12 -18.67
C TRP A 140 -0.38 1.02 -19.67
N ALA A 141 -0.53 2.27 -19.24
CA ALA A 141 -0.42 3.46 -20.09
C ALA A 141 0.92 3.53 -20.85
N THR A 142 2.05 3.23 -20.20
CA THR A 142 3.36 3.27 -20.87
C THR A 142 3.69 2.02 -21.67
N ASP A 143 3.02 0.92 -21.37
CA ASP A 143 3.19 -0.31 -22.15
C ASP A 143 2.39 -0.20 -23.46
N ALA A 144 1.14 0.26 -23.37
CA ALA A 144 0.20 0.33 -24.49
C ALA A 144 0.30 1.62 -25.33
N LEU A 145 0.70 2.76 -24.75
CA LEU A 145 0.70 4.05 -25.46
C LEU A 145 2.12 4.55 -25.75
N GLU A 146 2.27 5.14 -26.92
CA GLU A 146 3.44 5.90 -27.33
C GLU A 146 3.31 7.34 -26.82
N ASN A 147 4.36 7.82 -26.13
CA ASN A 147 4.45 9.16 -25.55
C ASN A 147 3.17 9.63 -24.83
N PRO A 148 2.69 8.87 -23.82
CA PRO A 148 1.50 9.26 -23.10
C PRO A 148 1.71 10.60 -22.37
N THR A 149 0.75 11.49 -22.50
CA THR A 149 0.67 12.79 -21.83
C THR A 149 -0.47 12.76 -20.81
N VAL A 150 -0.23 13.37 -19.65
CA VAL A 150 -1.20 13.44 -18.57
C VAL A 150 -1.50 14.88 -18.23
N SER A 151 -2.77 15.19 -18.03
CA SER A 151 -3.21 16.47 -17.49
C SER A 151 -4.22 16.25 -16.37
N VAL A 152 -4.04 16.96 -15.26
CA VAL A 152 -4.98 16.91 -14.14
C VAL A 152 -5.99 18.03 -14.31
N GLN A 153 -7.28 17.69 -14.26
CA GLN A 153 -8.37 18.62 -14.49
C GLN A 153 -8.91 19.18 -13.18
N GLN A 154 -9.04 18.31 -12.20
CA GLN A 154 -9.60 18.65 -10.91
C GLN A 154 -9.01 17.73 -9.85
N MET A 155 -8.75 18.28 -8.68
CA MET A 155 -8.48 17.55 -7.47
C MET A 155 -9.35 18.15 -6.36
N VAL A 156 -10.11 17.33 -5.65
CA VAL A 156 -11.03 17.79 -4.61
C VAL A 156 -11.18 16.74 -3.52
N MET A 157 -11.23 17.18 -2.27
CA MET A 157 -11.62 16.33 -1.15
C MET A 157 -13.16 16.23 -1.13
N LEU A 158 -13.70 15.02 -1.29
CA LEU A 158 -15.14 14.74 -1.16
C LEU A 158 -15.56 14.65 0.31
N SER A 159 -14.65 14.21 1.18
CA SER A 159 -14.80 14.16 2.63
C SER A 159 -13.41 14.23 3.28
N THR A 160 -13.33 14.15 4.60
CA THR A 160 -12.05 14.23 5.32
C THR A 160 -11.08 13.08 5.04
N SER A 161 -11.59 11.95 4.53
CA SER A 161 -10.81 10.77 4.14
C SER A 161 -10.94 10.39 2.68
N GLU A 162 -11.74 11.09 1.87
CA GLU A 162 -11.97 10.73 0.47
C GLU A 162 -11.48 11.83 -0.47
N LEU A 163 -10.44 11.52 -1.23
CA LEU A 163 -9.88 12.39 -2.27
C LEU A 163 -10.37 11.93 -3.64
N ASN A 164 -10.79 12.86 -4.48
CA ASN A 164 -11.12 12.62 -5.88
C ASN A 164 -10.16 13.41 -6.78
N ILE A 165 -9.51 12.71 -7.71
CA ILE A 165 -8.67 13.31 -8.73
C ILE A 165 -9.25 12.94 -10.10
N LYS A 166 -9.67 13.95 -10.86
CA LYS A 166 -10.04 13.83 -12.26
C LYS A 166 -8.88 14.25 -13.12
N TRP A 167 -8.45 13.36 -13.99
CA TRP A 167 -7.33 13.58 -14.88
C TRP A 167 -7.58 12.95 -16.24
N THR A 168 -6.83 13.40 -17.23
CA THR A 168 -6.87 12.89 -18.59
C THR A 168 -5.54 12.31 -18.99
N LEU A 169 -5.61 11.12 -19.58
CA LEU A 169 -4.51 10.45 -20.24
C LEU A 169 -4.72 10.54 -21.74
N ARG A 170 -3.72 11.02 -22.46
CA ARG A 170 -3.73 11.09 -23.93
C ARG A 170 -2.51 10.40 -24.48
N GLY A 171 -2.64 9.58 -25.51
CA GLY A 171 -1.49 8.96 -26.16
C GLY A 171 -1.87 8.19 -27.40
N LYS A 172 -0.87 7.88 -28.22
CA LYS A 172 -1.09 7.10 -29.45
C LYS A 172 -1.00 5.61 -29.15
N PRO A 173 -1.91 4.78 -29.66
CA PRO A 173 -1.76 3.33 -29.58
C PRO A 173 -0.42 2.88 -30.18
N LYS A 174 0.38 2.11 -29.43
CA LYS A 174 1.64 1.54 -29.97
C LYS A 174 1.42 0.51 -31.07
N SER A 175 0.24 -0.10 -31.12
CA SER A 175 -0.05 -1.11 -32.13
C SER A 175 -0.33 -0.43 -33.48
N PRO A 176 0.44 -0.74 -34.54
CA PRO A 176 0.31 -0.07 -35.84
C PRO A 176 -1.05 -0.27 -36.51
N ILE A 177 -1.76 -1.35 -36.16
CA ILE A 177 -3.12 -1.65 -36.67
C ILE A 177 -4.15 -0.68 -36.08
N PHE A 178 -3.93 -0.22 -34.84
CA PHE A 178 -4.87 0.64 -34.11
C PHE A 178 -4.52 2.12 -34.19
N THR A 179 -3.38 2.49 -34.78
CA THR A 179 -2.97 3.89 -35.01
C THR A 179 -3.93 4.64 -35.95
N ILE A 180 -4.68 3.92 -36.79
CA ILE A 180 -5.72 4.46 -37.67
C ILE A 180 -6.89 5.07 -36.86
N GLY A 181 -7.06 4.65 -35.60
CA GLY A 181 -8.09 5.16 -34.69
C GLY A 181 -7.82 6.54 -34.11
N GLY A 182 -6.68 7.16 -34.41
CA GLY A 182 -6.25 8.44 -33.83
C GLY A 182 -5.78 8.32 -32.39
N ASP A 183 -5.65 9.47 -31.72
CA ASP A 183 -5.19 9.54 -30.34
C ASP A 183 -6.24 8.94 -29.38
N LEU A 184 -5.77 8.13 -28.44
CA LEU A 184 -6.59 7.63 -27.35
C LEU A 184 -6.65 8.67 -26.23
N ILE A 185 -7.85 9.14 -25.90
CA ILE A 185 -8.13 10.10 -24.84
C ILE A 185 -9.00 9.43 -23.78
N ILE A 186 -8.46 9.27 -22.58
CA ILE A 186 -9.12 8.62 -21.45
C ILE A 186 -9.30 9.66 -20.35
N LYS A 187 -10.54 9.87 -19.93
CA LYS A 187 -10.83 10.58 -18.68
C LYS A 187 -10.83 9.56 -17.56
N VAL A 188 -9.97 9.77 -16.58
CA VAL A 188 -9.85 8.91 -15.41
C VAL A 188 -10.35 9.69 -14.20
N ASN A 189 -11.24 9.06 -13.45
CA ASN A 189 -11.70 9.53 -12.16
C ASN A 189 -11.18 8.54 -11.10
N SER A 190 -10.14 8.98 -10.41
CA SER A 190 -9.47 8.23 -9.35
C SER A 190 -9.96 8.70 -7.99
N LYS A 191 -10.64 7.81 -7.26
CA LYS A 191 -11.09 8.03 -5.89
C LYS A 191 -10.14 7.31 -4.93
N PHE A 192 -9.57 8.04 -3.99
CA PHE A 192 -8.67 7.53 -2.97
C PHE A 192 -9.31 7.68 -1.59
N THR A 193 -9.38 6.59 -0.85
CA THR A 193 -9.76 6.61 0.56
C THR A 193 -8.50 6.56 1.40
N LEU A 194 -8.25 7.59 2.20
CA LEU A 194 -7.07 7.78 3.01
C LEU A 194 -7.37 7.54 4.49
N ASN A 195 -6.41 6.99 5.22
CA ASN A 195 -6.42 6.98 6.66
C ASN A 195 -6.10 8.40 7.18
N GLN A 196 -6.97 8.96 8.02
CA GLN A 196 -6.83 10.34 8.49
C GLN A 196 -5.65 10.55 9.45
N ILE A 197 -5.22 9.49 10.14
CA ILE A 197 -4.11 9.51 11.10
C ILE A 197 -2.78 9.40 10.35
N SER A 198 -2.63 8.39 9.49
CA SER A 198 -1.36 8.14 8.79
C SER A 198 -1.21 8.90 7.47
N GLY A 199 -2.30 9.44 6.92
CA GLY A 199 -2.34 10.01 5.57
C GLY A 199 -2.17 8.99 4.46
N GLN A 200 -2.18 7.68 4.75
CA GLN A 200 -1.94 6.64 3.76
C GLN A 200 -3.21 6.23 3.02
N VAL A 201 -3.10 5.92 1.73
CA VAL A 201 -4.19 5.37 0.92
C VAL A 201 -4.50 3.94 1.34
N VAL A 202 -5.73 3.70 1.78
CA VAL A 202 -6.27 2.38 2.16
C VAL A 202 -7.04 1.76 1.00
N GLU A 203 -7.71 2.58 0.20
CA GLU A 203 -8.45 2.14 -0.96
C GLU A 203 -8.25 3.09 -2.13
N HIS A 204 -8.12 2.54 -3.32
CA HIS A 204 -8.00 3.27 -4.57
C HIS A 204 -8.95 2.66 -5.59
N GLN A 205 -9.92 3.45 -6.03
CA GLN A 205 -10.88 3.06 -7.06
C GLN A 205 -10.69 3.94 -8.30
N GLU A 206 -10.61 3.33 -9.46
CA GLU A 206 -10.58 4.04 -10.73
C GLU A 206 -11.83 3.75 -11.56
N SER A 207 -12.32 4.80 -12.20
CA SER A 207 -13.33 4.69 -13.26
C SER A 207 -12.83 5.44 -14.49
N TRP A 208 -13.16 4.90 -15.66
CA TRP A 208 -12.64 5.38 -16.94
C TRP A 208 -13.79 5.76 -17.86
N ASP A 209 -13.69 6.91 -18.47
CA ASP A 209 -14.59 7.42 -19.51
C ASP A 209 -13.80 7.64 -20.80
N LEU A 210 -14.23 6.97 -21.87
CA LEU A 210 -13.60 6.99 -23.19
C LEU A 210 -14.45 7.73 -24.22
N SER A 211 -15.48 8.46 -23.79
CA SER A 211 -16.43 9.17 -24.67
C SER A 211 -15.75 10.14 -25.66
N GLN A 212 -14.54 10.61 -25.34
CA GLN A 212 -13.76 11.50 -26.21
C GLN A 212 -12.87 10.76 -27.23
N SER A 213 -12.80 9.43 -27.18
CA SER A 213 -12.03 8.61 -28.10
C SER A 213 -12.89 8.03 -29.22
N SER A 214 -12.28 7.77 -30.38
CA SER A 214 -12.95 7.06 -31.49
C SER A 214 -13.34 5.62 -31.09
N LEU A 215 -14.32 5.03 -31.78
CA LEU A 215 -14.73 3.64 -31.51
C LEU A 215 -13.58 2.63 -31.67
N VAL A 216 -12.67 2.87 -32.62
CA VAL A 216 -11.48 2.03 -32.82
C VAL A 216 -10.51 2.16 -31.64
N ALA A 217 -10.28 3.39 -31.16
CA ALA A 217 -9.45 3.64 -29.99
C ALA A 217 -10.08 3.07 -28.70
N GLN A 218 -11.40 3.15 -28.54
CA GLN A 218 -12.13 2.53 -27.44
C GLN A 218 -11.97 0.99 -27.45
N ALA A 219 -12.09 0.36 -28.61
CA ALA A 219 -11.89 -1.08 -28.76
C ALA A 219 -10.44 -1.48 -28.41
N TYR A 220 -9.46 -0.72 -28.91
CA TYR A 220 -8.05 -0.91 -28.54
C TYR A 220 -7.82 -0.82 -27.04
N PHE A 221 -8.40 0.19 -26.38
CA PHE A 221 -8.29 0.37 -24.93
C PHE A 221 -8.81 -0.86 -24.19
N TRP A 222 -10.05 -1.28 -24.46
CA TRP A 222 -10.65 -2.41 -23.74
C TRP A 222 -9.92 -3.73 -24.02
N ALA A 223 -9.48 -3.96 -25.26
CA ALA A 223 -8.72 -5.16 -25.62
C ALA A 223 -7.36 -5.20 -24.91
N SER A 224 -6.57 -4.13 -25.05
CA SER A 224 -5.23 -4.04 -24.44
C SER A 224 -5.29 -4.03 -22.91
N ARG A 225 -6.28 -3.35 -22.31
CA ARG A 225 -6.43 -3.30 -20.86
C ARG A 225 -6.82 -4.65 -20.26
N ARG A 226 -7.70 -5.41 -20.94
CA ARG A 226 -8.05 -6.79 -20.55
C ARG A 226 -6.86 -7.72 -20.66
N LEU A 227 -6.10 -7.65 -21.75
CA LEU A 227 -4.88 -8.44 -21.92
C LEU A 227 -3.84 -8.11 -20.84
N PHE A 228 -3.65 -6.83 -20.51
CA PHE A 228 -2.77 -6.44 -19.42
C PHE A 228 -3.26 -6.96 -18.06
N ALA A 229 -4.57 -6.90 -17.80
CA ALA A 229 -5.15 -7.42 -16.57
C ALA A 229 -4.95 -8.93 -16.41
N THR A 230 -5.12 -9.73 -17.48
CA THR A 230 -4.95 -11.18 -17.42
C THR A 230 -3.49 -11.57 -17.19
N VAL A 231 -2.55 -10.92 -17.89
CA VAL A 231 -1.10 -11.13 -17.69
C VAL A 231 -0.71 -10.80 -16.25
N GLU A 232 -1.20 -9.68 -15.73
CA GLU A 232 -0.88 -9.24 -14.38
C GLU A 232 -1.55 -10.08 -13.28
N ALA A 233 -2.76 -10.57 -13.51
CA ALA A 233 -3.42 -11.53 -12.62
C ALA A 233 -2.66 -12.86 -12.59
N GLY A 234 -2.14 -13.33 -13.73
CA GLY A 234 -1.25 -14.49 -13.78
C GLY A 234 0.01 -14.29 -12.94
N LYS A 235 0.63 -13.10 -13.02
CA LYS A 235 1.77 -12.74 -12.15
C LYS A 235 1.37 -12.73 -10.67
N ASP A 236 0.19 -12.20 -10.35
CA ASP A 236 -0.33 -12.17 -8.96
C ASP A 236 -0.46 -13.57 -8.37
N VAL A 237 -1.04 -14.51 -9.11
CA VAL A 237 -1.14 -15.91 -8.68
C VAL A 237 0.26 -16.51 -8.48
N SER A 238 1.18 -16.26 -9.41
CA SER A 238 2.55 -16.77 -9.32
C SER A 238 3.31 -16.22 -8.10
N ASP A 239 3.13 -14.94 -7.78
CA ASP A 239 3.76 -14.29 -6.63
C ASP A 239 3.22 -14.87 -5.31
N SER A 240 1.90 -15.07 -5.22
CA SER A 240 1.28 -15.70 -4.05
C SER A 240 1.77 -17.12 -3.82
N ILE A 241 1.92 -17.93 -4.88
CA ILE A 241 2.48 -19.29 -4.78
C ILE A 241 3.93 -19.24 -4.32
N LYS A 242 4.74 -18.31 -4.85
CA LYS A 242 6.14 -18.15 -4.44
C LYS A 242 6.26 -17.72 -2.97
N ASP A 243 5.44 -16.79 -2.50
CA ASP A 243 5.46 -16.36 -1.09
C ASP A 243 5.05 -17.51 -0.16
N VAL A 244 4.01 -18.28 -0.50
CA VAL A 244 3.62 -19.48 0.26
C VAL A 244 4.73 -20.53 0.24
N SER A 245 5.30 -20.83 -0.92
CA SER A 245 6.41 -21.79 -1.06
C SER A 245 7.65 -21.36 -0.25
N GLN A 246 7.98 -20.07 -0.26
CA GLN A 246 9.09 -19.52 0.53
C GLN A 246 8.80 -19.58 2.03
N ARG A 247 7.56 -19.31 2.46
CA ARG A 247 7.15 -19.46 3.86
C ARG A 247 7.24 -20.92 4.31
N MET A 248 6.71 -21.85 3.53
CA MET A 248 6.81 -23.30 3.79
C MET A 248 8.27 -23.79 3.83
N THR A 249 9.12 -23.29 2.92
CA THR A 249 10.55 -23.64 2.91
C THR A 249 11.29 -23.04 4.11
N LYS A 250 10.94 -21.83 4.53
CA LYS A 250 11.48 -21.21 5.76
C LYS A 250 10.99 -21.92 7.02
N GLU A 251 9.74 -22.36 7.03
CA GLU A 251 9.16 -23.14 8.13
C GLU A 251 9.86 -24.50 8.25
N ASN A 252 10.03 -25.24 7.14
CA ASN A 252 10.78 -26.50 7.16
C ASN A 252 12.25 -26.33 7.61
N LYS A 253 12.92 -25.23 7.24
CA LYS A 253 14.27 -24.92 7.74
C LYS A 253 14.30 -24.54 9.23
N ASN A 254 13.21 -24.04 9.79
CA ASN A 254 13.10 -23.70 11.21
C ASN A 254 12.64 -24.89 12.08
N VAL A 255 12.16 -25.98 11.47
CA VAL A 255 11.74 -27.22 12.16
C VAL A 255 12.91 -28.20 12.39
N GLU A 256 14.07 -27.96 11.77
CA GLU A 256 15.25 -28.83 11.89
C GLU A 256 16.20 -28.54 13.07
N MET A 257 15.85 -27.64 14.00
CA MET A 257 16.75 -27.31 15.11
C MET A 257 16.03 -27.12 16.45
N TYR A 258 15.26 -28.13 16.87
CA TYR A 258 15.01 -28.35 18.30
C TYR A 258 15.34 -29.81 18.63
N PRO A 259 16.41 -30.10 19.38
CA PRO A 259 16.68 -31.45 19.83
C PRO A 259 15.58 -31.84 20.82
N ASP A 260 14.69 -32.74 20.39
CA ASP A 260 13.74 -33.38 21.29
C ASP A 260 14.55 -34.10 22.38
N PRO A 261 14.39 -33.76 23.67
CA PRO A 261 15.13 -34.39 24.77
C PRO A 261 14.68 -35.84 25.02
N THR A 262 13.65 -36.31 24.33
CA THR A 262 13.13 -37.67 24.42
C THR A 262 13.54 -38.42 23.16
N GLY A 263 14.72 -39.02 23.20
CA GLY A 263 15.29 -39.81 22.11
C GLY A 263 14.45 -41.05 21.78
N ASP A 264 13.41 -40.87 20.97
CA ASP A 264 12.65 -41.96 20.37
C ASP A 264 13.35 -42.41 19.07
N PRO A 265 13.94 -43.63 19.04
CA PRO A 265 14.68 -44.14 17.89
C PRO A 265 13.78 -44.50 16.69
N THR A 266 12.44 -44.40 16.81
CA THR A 266 11.53 -44.69 15.70
C THR A 266 11.38 -43.55 14.68
N LYS A 267 11.81 -42.33 15.02
CA LYS A 267 11.71 -41.17 14.11
C LYS A 267 12.60 -41.25 12.86
N PHE A 268 13.63 -42.08 12.86
CA PHE A 268 14.52 -42.27 11.70
C PHE A 268 13.89 -43.14 10.58
N PHE A 269 12.71 -43.73 10.83
CA PHE A 269 11.96 -44.50 9.84
C PHE A 269 10.75 -43.76 9.27
N GLN A 270 10.49 -42.53 9.71
CA GLN A 270 9.56 -41.64 9.03
C GLN A 270 10.29 -41.05 7.82
N ARG A 271 10.22 -41.77 6.70
CA ARG A 271 10.64 -41.29 5.40
C ARG A 271 9.86 -40.01 5.10
N ASP A 272 10.55 -38.95 4.68
CA ASP A 272 9.96 -37.66 4.33
C ASP A 272 8.69 -37.85 3.50
N ASP A 273 7.52 -37.62 4.11
CA ASP A 273 6.26 -37.41 3.41
C ASP A 273 6.28 -35.99 2.82
N GLY A 274 7.25 -35.79 1.92
CA GLY A 274 7.50 -34.51 1.30
C GLY A 274 6.48 -34.26 0.20
N PHE A 275 5.71 -33.19 0.36
CA PHE A 275 4.86 -32.46 -0.61
C PHE A 275 5.13 -32.66 -2.11
N GLN A 276 6.36 -32.97 -2.51
CA GLN A 276 6.70 -33.38 -3.88
C GLN A 276 5.91 -34.61 -4.34
N ARG A 277 5.75 -35.64 -3.50
CA ARG A 277 5.01 -36.86 -3.89
C ARG A 277 3.53 -36.55 -4.10
N ASP A 278 2.95 -35.75 -3.21
CA ASP A 278 1.57 -35.26 -3.32
C ASP A 278 1.38 -34.36 -4.54
N PHE A 279 2.35 -33.49 -4.85
CA PHE A 279 2.31 -32.64 -6.03
C PHE A 279 2.34 -33.47 -7.32
N TYR A 280 3.22 -34.47 -7.43
CA TYR A 280 3.26 -35.37 -8.59
C TYR A 280 1.95 -36.15 -8.73
N GLN A 281 1.37 -36.60 -7.62
CA GLN A 281 0.11 -37.34 -7.61
C GLN A 281 -1.08 -36.47 -8.04
N VAL A 282 -1.16 -35.22 -7.57
CA VAL A 282 -2.19 -34.26 -7.99
C VAL A 282 -1.99 -33.83 -9.45
N ALA A 283 -0.75 -33.59 -9.88
CA ALA A 283 -0.44 -33.23 -11.27
C ALA A 283 -0.81 -34.35 -12.24
N LEU A 284 -0.52 -35.61 -11.88
CA LEU A 284 -0.89 -36.78 -12.67
C LEU A 284 -2.41 -36.91 -12.77
N PHE A 285 -3.14 -36.71 -11.66
CA PHE A 285 -4.60 -36.73 -11.67
C PHE A 285 -5.19 -35.65 -12.60
N LEU A 286 -4.69 -34.41 -12.53
CA LEU A 286 -5.13 -33.33 -13.42
C LEU A 286 -4.81 -33.61 -14.89
N ALA A 287 -3.67 -34.22 -15.18
CA ALA A 287 -3.31 -34.63 -16.54
C ALA A 287 -4.30 -35.68 -17.07
N VAL A 288 -4.67 -36.69 -16.27
CA VAL A 288 -5.66 -37.70 -16.65
C VAL A 288 -7.03 -37.06 -16.92
N VAL A 289 -7.51 -36.18 -16.05
CA VAL A 289 -8.78 -35.47 -16.26
C VAL A 289 -8.76 -34.63 -17.54
N TYR A 290 -7.65 -33.92 -17.80
CA TYR A 290 -7.47 -33.16 -19.03
C TYR A 290 -7.53 -34.06 -20.29
N PHE A 291 -6.84 -35.21 -20.28
CA PHE A 291 -6.90 -36.15 -21.40
C PHE A 291 -8.30 -36.73 -21.61
N VAL A 292 -9.05 -37.03 -20.54
CA VAL A 292 -10.44 -37.50 -20.64
C VAL A 292 -11.34 -36.44 -21.25
N VAL A 293 -11.23 -35.19 -20.81
CA VAL A 293 -12.01 -34.07 -21.36
C VAL A 293 -11.65 -33.84 -22.83
N GLN A 294 -10.36 -33.86 -23.17
CA GLN A 294 -9.89 -33.70 -24.54
C GLN A 294 -10.40 -34.82 -25.45
N PHE A 295 -10.35 -36.07 -24.96
CA PHE A 295 -10.87 -37.23 -25.68
C PHE A 295 -12.39 -37.13 -25.89
N LEU A 296 -13.15 -36.71 -24.88
CA LEU A 296 -14.59 -36.50 -25.03
C LEU A 296 -14.91 -35.38 -26.03
N GLN A 297 -14.14 -34.30 -26.06
CA GLN A 297 -14.32 -33.22 -27.05
C GLN A 297 -13.95 -33.62 -28.48
N THR A 298 -13.04 -34.57 -28.67
CA THR A 298 -12.65 -35.03 -30.01
C THR A 298 -13.56 -36.14 -30.57
N THR A 299 -14.34 -36.80 -29.71
CA THR A 299 -15.11 -38.00 -30.09
C THR A 299 -16.63 -37.74 -30.11
N LEU A 300 -17.09 -36.61 -29.56
CA LEU A 300 -18.49 -36.19 -29.47
C LEU A 300 -18.67 -34.84 -30.18
#